data_AF-A0A7T8QUC5-F1
#
_entry.id   AF-A0A7T8QUC5-F1
#
_cell.length_a   1.000
_cell.length_b   1.000
_cell.length_c   1.000
_cell.angle_alpha   90.00
_cell.angle_beta   90.00
_cell.angle_gamma   90.00
#
_symmetry.space_group_name_H-M   'P 1'
#
loop_
_entity.id
_entity.type
_entity.pdbx_description
1 polymer ?
#
loop_
_entity_poly.entity_id
_entity_poly.type
_entity_poly.pdbx_seq_one_letter_code
_entity_poly.pdbx_strand_id
1 'polypeptide(L)'
;MDVKSCFDYSLSMDQVFGPNKRIQVAMIRGLFDSWKMPVYYAFDTSMSVDVLFKIINEIERRGITVVAVVSDMAPSNVGLRNSLGVTKDSPYFWNPYDTSKKIYMFHDVPHLIKLLRNHLLDRGYYLPDGSTITKKDFQNLMEKDSQEFKIAHKIKEIHLECQSSQRQRVCLATQLLSHTTASALKYIFPNKTSQSDFIDTVDSWFDTFNSRRRFDCSIYSSGFGTNFQEQNEMLQKMKKNMESIRGIGKQSILPFQYGILLSISSLENLFHDLATTYGVEYILTSRLNQDCLENFFSRLRALGVSNDHPSSVDCINRFRLLILGQADKIDVKSSH
;
A
#
# COMPACT_ATOMS: atom_id res chain seq x y z
N MET A 1 1.62 -3.28 14.77
CA MET A 1 2.92 -2.70 15.16
C MET A 1 3.51 -3.55 16.27
N ASP A 2 4.80 -3.90 16.24
CA ASP A 2 5.45 -4.60 17.35
C ASP A 2 5.62 -3.66 18.56
N VAL A 3 5.43 -4.20 19.76
CA VAL A 3 5.54 -3.49 21.06
C VAL A 3 6.50 -4.23 21.98
N LYS A 4 7.00 -3.53 23.01
CA LYS A 4 7.89 -4.14 24.01
C LYS A 4 7.11 -5.18 24.81
N SER A 5 7.54 -6.42 24.68
CA SER A 5 6.96 -7.56 25.39
C SER A 5 7.39 -7.56 26.87
N CYS A 6 6.63 -6.87 27.71
CA CYS A 6 6.78 -6.85 29.16
C CYS A 6 5.42 -6.78 29.86
N PHE A 7 5.39 -7.21 31.13
CA PHE A 7 4.28 -6.87 32.02
C PHE A 7 4.39 -5.40 32.41
N ASP A 8 3.28 -4.69 32.40
CA ASP A 8 3.22 -3.28 32.75
C ASP A 8 1.88 -2.97 33.44
N TYR A 9 1.90 -2.18 34.51
CA TYR A 9 0.72 -1.92 35.32
C TYR A 9 0.23 -0.49 35.09
N SER A 10 -1.04 -0.34 34.72
CA SER A 10 -1.67 0.97 34.58
C SER A 10 -2.39 1.36 35.86
N LEU A 11 -1.84 2.34 36.59
CA LEU A 11 -2.48 2.94 37.76
C LEU A 11 -3.88 3.51 37.43
N SER A 12 -4.03 4.15 36.26
CA SER A 12 -5.31 4.78 35.87
C SER A 12 -6.45 3.80 35.58
N MET A 13 -6.11 2.57 35.20
CA MET A 13 -7.06 1.51 34.84
C MET A 13 -7.09 0.40 35.88
N ASP A 14 -6.25 0.48 36.92
CA ASP A 14 -6.00 -0.57 37.90
C ASP A 14 -5.87 -1.96 37.27
N GLN A 15 -5.04 -2.06 36.22
CA GLN A 15 -4.93 -3.26 35.40
C GLN A 15 -3.49 -3.54 34.99
N VAL A 16 -3.10 -4.81 35.05
CA VAL A 16 -1.83 -5.31 34.48
C VAL A 16 -2.04 -5.67 33.01
N PHE A 17 -1.18 -5.14 32.14
CA PHE A 17 -1.14 -5.42 30.71
C PHE A 17 0.08 -6.28 30.35
N GLY A 18 -0.13 -7.19 29.40
CA GLY A 18 0.93 -7.97 28.76
C GLY A 18 1.31 -9.26 29.49
N PRO A 19 2.40 -9.92 29.06
CA PRO A 19 3.29 -9.51 27.98
C PRO A 19 2.58 -9.60 26.62
N ASN A 20 2.52 -8.48 25.90
CA ASN A 20 2.00 -8.44 24.53
C ASN A 20 3.15 -8.23 23.55
N LYS A 21 3.05 -8.79 22.35
CA LYS A 21 4.09 -8.64 21.30
C LYS A 21 3.69 -7.61 20.26
N ARG A 22 2.40 -7.42 20.02
CA ARG A 22 1.86 -6.60 18.95
C ARG A 22 0.63 -5.83 19.38
N ILE A 23 0.43 -4.69 18.74
CA ILE A 23 -0.84 -3.96 18.73
C ILE A 23 -1.41 -3.93 17.31
N GLN A 24 -2.66 -4.38 17.19
CA GLN A 24 -3.51 -4.26 16.02
C GLN A 24 -4.28 -2.96 16.11
N VAL A 25 -4.37 -2.21 15.00
CA VAL A 25 -5.04 -0.91 14.96
C VAL A 25 -5.80 -0.81 13.64
N ALA A 26 -7.05 -0.33 13.69
CA ALA A 26 -7.79 0.07 12.50
C ALA A 26 -7.99 1.59 12.52
N MET A 27 -7.84 2.21 11.35
CA MET A 27 -7.99 3.65 11.15
C MET A 27 -8.95 3.87 9.99
N ILE A 28 -9.91 4.77 10.20
CA ILE A 28 -10.75 5.27 9.11
C ILE A 28 -10.09 6.50 8.50
N ARG A 29 -10.28 6.68 7.19
CA ARG A 29 -9.75 7.79 6.41
C ARG A 29 -10.78 8.22 5.39
N GLY A 30 -11.03 9.52 5.27
CA GLY A 30 -11.91 10.06 4.26
C GLY A 30 -11.37 9.80 2.85
N LEU A 31 -12.21 9.28 1.95
CA LEU A 31 -11.85 9.06 0.55
C LEU A 31 -11.85 10.37 -0.24
N PHE A 32 -12.80 11.26 0.03
CA PHE A 32 -12.91 12.57 -0.62
C PHE A 32 -12.48 13.72 0.31
N ASP A 33 -12.69 13.58 1.61
CA ASP A 33 -12.31 14.60 2.60
C ASP A 33 -11.00 14.29 3.31
N SER A 34 -10.21 15.32 3.63
CA SER A 34 -8.90 15.17 4.27
C SER A 34 -9.00 15.01 5.79
N TRP A 35 -9.49 13.86 6.24
CA TRP A 35 -9.51 13.48 7.66
C TRP A 35 -9.21 11.99 7.85
N LYS A 36 -8.74 11.64 9.05
CA LYS A 36 -8.45 10.26 9.45
C LYS A 36 -8.50 10.13 10.97
N MET A 37 -8.88 8.96 11.47
CA MET A 37 -9.01 8.71 12.90
C MET A 37 -8.80 7.22 13.22
N PRO A 38 -7.98 6.86 14.22
CA PRO A 38 -7.96 5.49 14.72
C PRO A 38 -9.29 5.16 15.41
N VAL A 39 -9.89 4.03 15.07
CA VAL A 39 -11.22 3.61 15.58
C VAL A 39 -11.19 2.32 16.38
N TYR A 40 -10.10 1.56 16.26
CA TYR A 40 -9.94 0.29 16.94
C TYR A 40 -8.48 0.09 17.30
N TYR A 41 -8.24 -0.44 18.49
CA TYR A 41 -6.97 -1.05 18.83
C TYR A 41 -7.18 -2.28 19.72
N ALA A 42 -6.29 -3.26 19.60
CA ALA A 42 -6.24 -4.43 20.47
C ALA A 42 -4.82 -5.00 20.51
N PHE A 43 -4.44 -5.59 21.65
CA PHE A 43 -3.15 -6.25 21.79
C PHE A 43 -3.24 -7.73 21.43
N ASP A 44 -2.20 -8.25 20.76
CA ASP A 44 -2.04 -9.65 20.34
C ASP A 44 -3.28 -10.30 19.72
N THR A 45 -4.12 -9.48 19.09
CA THR A 45 -5.39 -9.87 18.48
C THR A 45 -5.29 -9.68 16.97
N SER A 46 -5.46 -10.76 16.21
CA SER A 46 -5.55 -10.67 14.75
C SER A 46 -6.90 -10.10 14.34
N MET A 47 -6.95 -9.39 13.21
CA MET A 47 -8.22 -8.92 12.64
C MET A 47 -9.04 -10.13 12.16
N SER A 48 -10.19 -10.37 12.78
CA SER A 48 -11.16 -11.39 12.36
C SER A 48 -12.33 -10.77 11.60
N VAL A 49 -13.15 -11.61 10.95
CA VAL A 49 -14.39 -11.15 10.28
C VAL A 49 -15.32 -10.48 11.28
N ASP A 50 -15.50 -11.06 12.47
CA ASP A 50 -16.38 -10.51 13.51
C ASP A 50 -15.91 -9.13 14.00
N VAL A 51 -14.60 -8.96 14.20
CA VAL A 51 -14.04 -7.67 14.64
C VAL A 51 -14.20 -6.64 13.52
N LEU A 52 -13.88 -7.01 12.28
CA LEU A 52 -14.02 -6.13 11.13
C LEU A 52 -15.47 -5.68 10.95
N PHE A 53 -16.43 -6.60 11.01
CA PHE A 53 -17.85 -6.29 10.85
C PHE A 53 -18.40 -5.43 11.98
N LYS A 54 -17.97 -5.67 13.23
CA LYS A 54 -18.28 -4.79 14.36
C LYS A 54 -17.78 -3.36 14.12
N ILE A 55 -16.53 -3.22 13.65
CA ILE A 55 -15.95 -1.91 13.33
C ILE A 55 -16.77 -1.22 12.23
N ILE A 56 -17.10 -1.92 11.14
CA ILE A 56 -17.87 -1.36 10.02
C ILE A 56 -19.27 -0.93 10.48
N ASN A 57 -19.99 -1.80 11.19
CA ASN A 57 -21.33 -1.50 11.71
C ASN A 57 -21.32 -0.26 12.60
N GLU A 58 -20.31 -0.12 13.46
CA GLU A 58 -20.17 1.05 14.33
C GLU A 58 -19.91 2.34 13.54
N ILE A 59 -19.09 2.28 12.49
CA ILE A 59 -18.80 3.45 11.63
C ILE A 59 -20.06 3.86 10.86
N GLU A 60 -20.73 2.91 10.21
CA GLU A 60 -21.91 3.15 9.37
C GLU A 60 -23.11 3.64 10.20
N ARG A 61 -23.29 3.12 11.41
CA ARG A 61 -24.31 3.59 12.37
C ARG A 61 -24.17 5.08 12.71
N ARG A 62 -22.97 5.67 12.51
CA ARG A 62 -22.70 7.10 12.71
C ARG A 62 -22.80 7.91 11.41
N GLY A 63 -23.32 7.32 10.34
CA GLY A 63 -23.57 8.00 9.06
C GLY A 63 -22.37 8.04 8.11
N ILE A 64 -21.31 7.26 8.37
CA ILE A 64 -20.12 7.23 7.53
C ILE A 64 -20.14 5.94 6.70
N THR A 65 -20.27 6.06 5.38
CA THR A 65 -20.26 4.91 4.48
C THR A 65 -18.84 4.37 4.27
N VAL A 66 -18.64 3.10 4.55
CA VAL A 66 -17.39 2.38 4.31
C VAL A 66 -17.46 1.74 2.93
N VAL A 67 -16.56 2.14 2.03
CA VAL A 67 -16.52 1.63 0.65
C VAL A 67 -15.32 0.74 0.36
N ALA A 68 -14.28 0.80 1.21
CA ALA A 68 -13.07 0.04 1.03
C ALA A 68 -12.37 -0.29 2.35
N VAL A 69 -11.65 -1.41 2.35
CA VAL A 69 -10.75 -1.85 3.44
C VAL A 69 -9.38 -2.13 2.85
N VAL A 70 -8.32 -1.62 3.49
CA VAL A 70 -6.94 -1.81 3.06
C VAL A 70 -6.19 -2.63 4.11
N SER A 71 -5.44 -3.64 3.69
CA SER A 71 -4.53 -4.40 4.56
C SER A 71 -3.18 -4.67 3.90
N ASP A 72 -2.16 -5.03 4.68
CA ASP A 72 -0.97 -5.66 4.12
C ASP A 72 -1.28 -7.11 3.64
N MET A 73 -0.23 -7.81 3.20
CA MET A 73 -0.29 -9.22 2.78
C MET A 73 0.24 -10.19 3.84
N ALA A 74 0.18 -9.84 5.13
CA ALA A 74 0.54 -10.77 6.19
C ALA A 74 -0.38 -12.02 6.15
N PRO A 75 0.10 -13.21 6.55
CA PRO A 75 -0.68 -14.45 6.47
C PRO A 75 -2.06 -14.37 7.15
N SER A 76 -2.18 -13.65 8.27
CA SER A 76 -3.45 -13.43 8.97
C SER A 76 -4.45 -12.63 8.11
N ASN A 77 -3.98 -11.59 7.41
CA ASN A 77 -4.81 -10.75 6.56
C ASN A 77 -5.20 -11.47 5.26
N VAL A 78 -4.33 -12.34 4.74
CA VAL A 78 -4.68 -13.27 3.66
C VAL A 78 -5.75 -14.26 4.11
N GLY A 79 -5.64 -14.77 5.34
CA GLY A 79 -6.67 -15.60 5.96
C GLY A 79 -8.01 -14.88 6.06
N LEU A 80 -8.02 -13.64 6.57
CA LEU A 80 -9.22 -12.81 6.64
C LEU A 80 -9.86 -12.59 5.25
N ARG A 81 -9.06 -12.25 4.24
CA ARG A 81 -9.54 -12.11 2.85
C ARG A 81 -10.24 -13.38 2.37
N ASN A 82 -9.62 -14.53 2.59
CA ASN A 82 -10.17 -15.83 2.19
C ASN A 82 -11.50 -16.12 2.92
N SER A 83 -11.59 -15.83 4.22
CA SER A 83 -12.83 -15.99 5.00
C SER A 83 -13.96 -15.08 4.52
N LEU A 84 -13.65 -13.93 3.93
CA LEU A 84 -14.62 -13.02 3.32
C LEU A 84 -15.02 -13.43 1.89
N GLY A 85 -14.42 -14.49 1.33
CA GLY A 85 -14.69 -14.93 -0.05
C GLY A 85 -14.14 -13.99 -1.13
N VAL A 86 -13.28 -13.04 -0.77
CA VAL A 86 -12.79 -12.01 -1.68
C VAL A 86 -11.73 -12.60 -2.61
N THR A 87 -11.89 -12.41 -3.92
CA THR A 87 -10.95 -12.87 -4.95
C THR A 87 -10.56 -11.74 -5.92
N LYS A 88 -9.62 -11.98 -6.84
CA LYS A 88 -9.30 -11.00 -7.90
C LYS A 88 -10.46 -10.76 -8.88
N ASP A 89 -11.39 -11.72 -8.99
CA ASP A 89 -12.56 -11.65 -9.88
C ASP A 89 -13.80 -11.15 -9.13
N SER A 90 -13.82 -11.27 -7.80
CA SER A 90 -14.83 -10.69 -6.91
C SER A 90 -14.13 -9.97 -5.74
N PRO A 91 -13.59 -8.76 -5.99
CA PRO A 91 -12.68 -8.07 -5.07
C PRO A 91 -13.41 -7.33 -3.93
N TYR A 92 -14.57 -7.83 -3.53
CA TYR A 92 -15.43 -7.20 -2.54
C TYR A 92 -16.12 -8.25 -1.66
N PHE A 93 -16.65 -7.78 -0.54
CA PHE A 93 -17.62 -8.50 0.27
C PHE A 93 -18.83 -7.60 0.52
N TRP A 94 -19.95 -8.19 0.90
CA TRP A 94 -21.18 -7.44 1.20
C TRP A 94 -21.05 -6.69 2.52
N ASN A 95 -21.49 -5.44 2.52
CA ASN A 95 -21.43 -4.58 3.70
C ASN A 95 -22.33 -5.16 4.82
N PRO A 96 -21.80 -5.37 6.05
CA PRO A 96 -22.54 -5.97 7.15
C PRO A 96 -23.64 -5.07 7.73
N TYR A 97 -23.62 -3.75 7.45
CA TYR A 97 -24.63 -2.79 7.89
C TYR A 97 -25.73 -2.62 6.84
N ASP A 98 -25.35 -2.50 5.57
CA ASP A 98 -26.25 -2.32 4.42
C ASP A 98 -25.89 -3.32 3.31
N THR A 99 -26.57 -4.46 3.29
CA THR A 99 -26.25 -5.58 2.38
C THR A 99 -26.45 -5.26 0.89
N SER A 100 -27.01 -4.10 0.54
CA SER A 100 -27.08 -3.64 -0.85
C SER A 100 -25.74 -3.05 -1.34
N LYS A 101 -24.83 -2.71 -0.43
CA LYS A 101 -23.55 -2.08 -0.72
C LYS A 101 -22.40 -3.09 -0.65
N LYS A 102 -21.38 -2.82 -1.46
CA LYS A 102 -20.12 -3.57 -1.51
C LYS A 102 -19.02 -2.82 -0.77
N ILE A 103 -18.13 -3.58 -0.15
CA ILE A 103 -16.88 -3.06 0.41
C ILE A 103 -15.71 -3.71 -0.32
N TYR A 104 -14.90 -2.90 -0.99
CA TYR A 104 -13.78 -3.36 -1.80
C TYR A 104 -12.52 -3.57 -0.96
N MET A 105 -11.83 -4.69 -1.15
CA MET A 105 -10.61 -4.98 -0.42
C MET A 105 -9.38 -4.56 -1.23
N PHE A 106 -8.43 -3.90 -0.60
CA PHE A 106 -7.16 -3.50 -1.23
C PHE A 106 -6.00 -4.07 -0.44
N HIS A 107 -4.91 -4.34 -1.15
CA HIS A 107 -3.62 -4.57 -0.52
C HIS A 107 -2.74 -3.32 -0.59
N ASP A 108 -1.91 -3.13 0.42
CA ASP A 108 -1.03 -1.97 0.51
C ASP A 108 -0.03 -1.88 -0.66
N VAL A 109 -0.27 -0.96 -1.59
CA VAL A 109 0.53 -0.83 -2.81
C VAL A 109 2.00 -0.49 -2.55
N PRO A 110 2.35 0.45 -1.66
CA PRO A 110 3.71 0.63 -1.16
C PRO A 110 4.39 -0.67 -0.69
N HIS A 111 3.66 -1.58 -0.06
CA HIS A 111 4.19 -2.90 0.30
C HIS A 111 4.36 -3.80 -0.93
N LEU A 112 3.39 -3.82 -1.85
CA LEU A 112 3.43 -4.63 -3.07
C LEU A 112 4.63 -4.29 -3.96
N ILE A 113 4.94 -3.01 -4.18
CA ILE A 113 6.10 -2.61 -4.98
C ILE A 113 7.41 -3.03 -4.32
N LYS A 114 7.49 -3.00 -2.97
CA LYS A 114 8.65 -3.52 -2.24
C LYS A 114 8.83 -5.01 -2.46
N LEU A 115 7.75 -5.81 -2.40
CA LEU A 115 7.82 -7.25 -2.65
C LEU A 115 8.24 -7.56 -4.09
N LEU A 116 7.66 -6.85 -5.07
CA LEU A 116 8.02 -6.97 -6.49
C LEU A 116 9.51 -6.67 -6.69
N ARG A 117 10.01 -5.59 -6.11
CA ARG A 117 11.43 -5.23 -6.15
C ARG A 117 12.32 -6.25 -5.46
N ASN A 118 11.95 -6.70 -4.25
CA ASN A 118 12.78 -7.62 -3.48
C ASN A 118 12.94 -8.95 -4.24
N HIS A 119 11.87 -9.49 -4.81
CA HIS A 119 11.95 -10.70 -5.62
C HIS A 119 12.72 -10.49 -6.93
N LEU A 120 12.64 -9.31 -7.55
CA LEU A 120 13.47 -8.95 -8.71
C LEU A 120 14.97 -9.01 -8.39
N LEU A 121 15.37 -8.45 -7.24
CA LEU A 121 16.77 -8.43 -6.81
C LEU A 121 17.27 -9.80 -6.36
N ASP A 122 16.41 -10.58 -5.70
CA ASP A 122 16.77 -11.90 -5.15
C ASP A 122 16.83 -12.98 -6.23
N ARG A 123 15.95 -12.92 -7.25
CA ARG A 123 15.79 -13.99 -8.27
C ARG A 123 15.64 -13.45 -9.68
N GLY A 124 14.82 -12.43 -9.87
CA GLY A 124 14.40 -11.93 -11.19
C GLY A 124 13.14 -12.60 -11.72
N TYR A 125 12.74 -12.22 -12.94
CA TYR A 125 11.53 -12.68 -13.62
C TYR A 125 11.81 -13.15 -15.04
N TYR A 126 11.03 -14.14 -15.48
CA TYR A 126 10.77 -14.40 -16.90
C TYR A 126 9.66 -13.46 -17.38
N LEU A 127 9.93 -12.78 -18.50
CA LEU A 127 9.00 -11.92 -19.21
C LEU A 127 8.24 -12.70 -20.29
N PRO A 128 7.11 -12.17 -20.81
CA PRO A 128 6.26 -12.90 -21.76
C PRO A 128 6.94 -13.26 -23.09
N ASP A 129 7.96 -12.49 -23.47
CA ASP A 129 8.77 -12.72 -24.67
C ASP A 129 9.88 -13.77 -24.46
N GLY A 130 9.93 -14.41 -23.29
CA GLY A 130 10.96 -15.38 -22.90
C GLY A 130 12.26 -14.74 -22.39
N SER A 131 12.39 -13.42 -22.46
CA SER A 131 13.54 -12.72 -21.89
C SER A 131 13.48 -12.69 -20.37
N THR A 132 14.60 -12.37 -19.73
CA THR A 132 14.67 -12.23 -18.27
C THR A 132 15.02 -10.81 -17.87
N ILE A 133 14.50 -10.41 -16.70
CA ILE A 133 14.92 -9.22 -15.98
C ILE A 133 15.44 -9.63 -14.60
N THR A 134 16.64 -9.19 -14.27
CA THR A 134 17.36 -9.59 -13.06
C THR A 134 18.13 -8.41 -12.47
N LYS A 135 18.69 -8.59 -11.27
CA LYS A 135 19.64 -7.63 -10.68
C LYS A 135 20.79 -7.26 -11.63
N LYS A 136 21.25 -8.19 -12.48
CA LYS A 136 22.37 -7.96 -13.40
C LYS A 136 22.07 -6.87 -14.43
N ASP A 137 20.81 -6.74 -14.87
CA ASP A 137 20.44 -5.71 -15.84
C ASP A 137 20.68 -4.30 -15.28
N PHE A 138 20.43 -4.11 -13.97
CA PHE A 138 20.70 -2.85 -13.28
C PHE A 138 22.19 -2.66 -12.94
N GLN A 139 22.93 -3.72 -12.65
CA GLN A 139 24.39 -3.65 -12.45
C GLN A 139 25.08 -3.20 -13.75
N ASN A 140 24.75 -3.86 -14.87
CA ASN A 140 25.25 -3.50 -16.19
C ASN A 140 24.88 -2.05 -16.58
N LEU A 141 23.68 -1.60 -16.20
CA LEU A 141 23.25 -0.22 -16.39
C LEU A 141 24.14 0.75 -15.61
N MET A 142 24.41 0.48 -14.33
CA MET A 142 25.28 1.33 -13.50
C MET A 142 26.73 1.35 -14.00
N GLU A 143 27.25 0.24 -14.51
CA GLU A 143 28.61 0.15 -15.05
C GLU A 143 28.77 0.95 -16.36
N LYS A 144 27.79 0.86 -17.26
CA LYS A 144 27.81 1.59 -18.53
C LYS A 144 27.44 3.07 -18.41
N ASP A 145 26.58 3.43 -17.45
CA ASP A 145 26.21 4.82 -17.13
C ASP A 145 27.27 5.48 -16.21
N SER A 146 28.54 5.31 -16.57
CA SER A 146 29.72 5.82 -15.86
C SER A 146 30.25 7.15 -16.41
N GLN A 147 29.49 7.78 -17.33
CA GLN A 147 29.80 9.09 -17.88
C GLN A 147 29.59 10.22 -16.85
N GLU A 148 30.16 11.40 -17.14
CA GLU A 148 30.06 12.60 -16.29
C GLU A 148 28.59 13.06 -16.09
N PHE A 149 27.75 12.89 -17.13
CA PHE A 149 26.30 13.11 -17.07
C PHE A 149 25.55 11.77 -17.08
N LYS A 150 25.20 11.29 -15.88
CA LYS A 150 24.49 10.01 -15.71
C LYS A 150 23.00 10.12 -16.03
N ILE A 151 22.49 9.24 -16.88
CA ILE A 151 21.07 9.17 -17.22
C ILE A 151 20.28 8.61 -16.01
N ALA A 152 20.79 7.54 -15.41
CA ALA A 152 20.21 6.86 -14.24
C ALA A 152 20.83 7.36 -12.91
N HIS A 153 21.05 8.67 -12.78
CA HIS A 153 21.73 9.30 -11.63
C HIS A 153 21.13 8.97 -10.24
N LYS A 154 19.85 8.57 -10.18
CA LYS A 154 19.18 8.19 -8.91
C LYS A 154 19.60 6.80 -8.43
N ILE A 155 20.00 5.92 -9.34
CA ILE A 155 20.38 4.55 -8.99
C ILE A 155 21.79 4.55 -8.41
N LYS A 156 21.90 3.97 -7.22
CA LYS A 156 23.12 3.84 -6.44
C LYS A 156 23.21 2.41 -5.93
N GLU A 157 24.39 2.00 -5.49
CA GLU A 157 24.66 0.63 -5.01
C GLU A 157 23.67 0.16 -3.93
N ILE A 158 23.26 1.07 -3.04
CA ILE A 158 22.22 0.85 -2.02
C ILE A 158 20.87 0.34 -2.58
N HIS A 159 20.55 0.66 -3.84
CA HIS A 159 19.33 0.18 -4.50
C HIS A 159 19.41 -1.32 -4.83
N LEU A 160 20.62 -1.82 -5.10
CA LEU A 160 20.87 -3.19 -5.56
C LEU A 160 21.32 -4.12 -4.43
N GLU A 161 22.07 -3.62 -3.46
CA GLU A 161 22.43 -4.38 -2.26
C GLU A 161 21.18 -4.68 -1.42
N CYS A 162 20.39 -3.64 -1.17
CA CYS A 162 19.10 -3.70 -0.49
C CYS A 162 19.09 -4.65 0.73
N GLN A 163 19.97 -4.37 1.70
CA GLN A 163 20.15 -5.19 2.90
C GLN A 163 19.17 -4.80 4.02
N SER A 164 18.65 -5.81 4.74
CA SER A 164 17.87 -5.66 5.98
C SER A 164 16.80 -4.56 5.93
N SER A 165 16.98 -3.46 6.68
CA SER A 165 16.02 -2.35 6.77
C SER A 165 15.79 -1.62 5.45
N GLN A 166 16.75 -1.68 4.51
CA GLN A 166 16.61 -1.07 3.18
C GLN A 166 15.53 -1.76 2.34
N ARG A 167 15.24 -3.05 2.60
CA ARG A 167 14.13 -3.78 1.96
C ARG A 167 12.76 -3.17 2.28
N GLN A 168 12.67 -2.46 3.41
CA GLN A 168 11.44 -1.80 3.86
C GLN A 168 11.27 -0.39 3.31
N ARG A 169 12.30 0.19 2.69
CA ARG A 169 12.25 1.56 2.14
C ARG A 169 11.58 1.57 0.77
N VAL A 170 10.36 2.10 0.72
CA VAL A 170 9.57 2.25 -0.51
C VAL A 170 10.31 3.14 -1.52
N CYS A 171 10.96 4.21 -1.07
CA CYS A 171 11.66 5.14 -1.97
C CYS A 171 12.76 4.49 -2.82
N LEU A 172 13.46 3.47 -2.29
CA LEU A 172 14.49 2.75 -3.04
C LEU A 172 13.84 1.84 -4.10
N ALA A 173 12.66 1.29 -3.82
CA ALA A 173 11.93 0.47 -4.78
C ALA A 173 11.39 1.32 -5.94
N THR A 174 10.77 2.46 -5.63
CA THR A 174 10.21 3.38 -6.64
C THR A 174 11.31 4.03 -7.48
N GLN A 175 12.46 4.38 -6.89
CA GLN A 175 13.59 4.94 -7.65
C GLN A 175 14.20 3.90 -8.61
N LEU A 176 14.35 2.65 -8.16
CA LEU A 176 14.85 1.58 -9.01
C LEU A 176 13.88 1.28 -10.16
N LEU A 177 12.59 1.19 -9.87
CA LEU A 177 11.53 0.85 -10.83
C LEU A 177 10.83 2.09 -11.38
N SER A 178 11.61 3.07 -11.87
CA SER A 178 11.09 4.34 -12.36
C SER A 178 11.13 4.46 -13.89
N HIS A 179 10.32 5.35 -14.45
CA HIS A 179 10.37 5.75 -15.87
C HIS A 179 11.78 6.19 -16.27
N THR A 180 12.50 6.91 -15.39
CA THR A 180 13.89 7.31 -15.67
C THR A 180 14.84 6.12 -15.80
N THR A 181 14.66 5.08 -14.98
CA THR A 181 15.43 3.84 -15.10
C THR A 181 15.06 3.08 -16.37
N ALA A 182 13.77 2.98 -16.68
CA ALA A 182 13.29 2.34 -17.90
C ALA A 182 13.86 3.02 -19.16
N SER A 183 13.82 4.34 -19.20
CA SER A 183 14.37 5.15 -20.29
C SER A 183 15.88 4.96 -20.45
N ALA A 184 16.63 4.97 -19.35
CA ALA A 184 18.08 4.72 -19.37
C ALA A 184 18.40 3.32 -19.89
N LEU A 185 17.66 2.30 -19.44
CA LEU A 185 17.84 0.93 -19.89
C LEU A 185 17.58 0.78 -21.40
N LYS A 186 16.52 1.41 -21.91
CA LYS A 186 16.17 1.42 -23.33
C LYS A 186 17.22 2.11 -24.20
N TYR A 187 17.75 3.24 -23.71
CA TYR A 187 18.76 4.02 -24.43
C TYR A 187 20.12 3.29 -24.49
N ILE A 188 20.59 2.75 -23.37
CA ILE A 188 21.91 2.11 -23.28
C ILE A 188 21.89 0.69 -23.86
N PHE A 189 20.76 -0.01 -23.76
CA PHE A 189 20.58 -1.37 -24.26
C PHE A 189 19.31 -1.47 -25.12
N PRO A 190 19.37 -1.11 -26.42
CA PRO A 190 18.21 -1.16 -27.32
C PRO A 190 17.56 -2.54 -27.43
N ASN A 191 18.32 -3.61 -27.20
CA ASN A 191 17.82 -4.99 -27.16
C ASN A 191 17.07 -5.36 -25.87
N LYS A 192 16.99 -4.46 -24.87
CA LYS A 192 16.32 -4.66 -23.58
C LYS A 192 14.95 -3.96 -23.51
N THR A 193 14.25 -3.93 -24.64
CA THR A 193 12.96 -3.23 -24.76
C THR A 193 11.91 -3.81 -23.80
N SER A 194 11.79 -5.14 -23.72
CA SER A 194 10.82 -5.78 -22.82
C SER A 194 11.06 -5.51 -21.34
N GLN A 195 12.32 -5.44 -20.92
CA GLN A 195 12.70 -5.09 -19.55
C GLN A 195 12.37 -3.63 -19.24
N SER A 196 12.67 -2.72 -20.18
CA SER A 196 12.33 -1.30 -20.06
C SER A 196 10.81 -1.11 -19.97
N ASP A 197 10.05 -1.70 -20.90
CA ASP A 197 8.59 -1.60 -20.95
C ASP A 197 7.94 -2.20 -19.69
N PHE A 198 8.52 -3.26 -19.13
CA PHE A 198 8.09 -3.83 -17.86
C PHE A 198 8.27 -2.83 -16.71
N ILE A 199 9.46 -2.23 -16.56
CA ILE A 199 9.74 -1.24 -15.52
C ILE A 199 8.80 -0.04 -15.66
N ASP A 200 8.61 0.45 -16.89
CA ASP A 200 7.78 1.61 -17.18
C ASP A 200 6.30 1.38 -16.84
N THR A 201 5.81 0.16 -17.11
CA THR A 201 4.45 -0.26 -16.73
C THR A 201 4.30 -0.32 -15.21
N VAL A 202 5.33 -0.80 -14.49
CA VAL A 202 5.32 -0.85 -13.02
C VAL A 202 5.33 0.56 -12.42
N ASP A 203 6.11 1.49 -12.98
CA ASP A 203 6.15 2.89 -12.53
C ASP A 203 4.78 3.56 -12.72
N SER A 204 4.22 3.46 -13.93
CA SER A 204 2.91 4.02 -14.26
C SER A 204 1.78 3.45 -13.39
N TRP A 205 1.83 2.14 -13.11
CA TRP A 205 0.89 1.51 -12.18
C TRP A 205 1.03 2.06 -10.76
N PHE A 206 2.26 2.19 -10.26
CA PHE A 206 2.51 2.68 -8.91
C PHE A 206 2.06 4.14 -8.76
N ASP A 207 2.33 5.00 -9.75
CA ASP A 207 1.84 6.37 -9.78
C ASP A 207 0.31 6.43 -9.75
N THR A 208 -0.36 5.57 -10.54
CA THR A 208 -1.83 5.49 -10.59
C THR A 208 -2.42 5.07 -9.26
N PHE A 209 -1.73 4.23 -8.49
CA PHE A 209 -2.13 3.80 -7.16
C PHE A 209 -1.62 4.70 -6.01
N ASN A 210 -0.94 5.79 -6.33
CA ASN A 210 -0.42 6.73 -5.33
C ASN A 210 -0.69 8.20 -5.71
N SER A 211 -1.75 8.46 -6.48
CA SER A 211 -2.11 9.80 -6.91
C SER A 211 -2.64 10.65 -5.76
N ARG A 212 -2.15 11.89 -5.67
CA ARG A 212 -2.42 12.83 -4.56
C ARG A 212 -3.15 14.09 -5.00
N ARG A 213 -3.22 14.33 -6.30
CA ARG A 213 -3.80 15.53 -6.91
C ARG A 213 -4.75 15.10 -8.01
N ARG A 214 -5.76 15.93 -8.29
CA ARG A 214 -6.66 15.71 -9.43
C ARG A 214 -5.86 15.71 -10.74
N PHE A 215 -5.03 16.73 -10.94
CA PHE A 215 -4.13 16.85 -12.08
C PHE A 215 -2.69 16.98 -11.59
N ASP A 216 -1.79 16.24 -12.22
CA ASP A 216 -0.35 16.28 -11.97
C ASP A 216 0.40 16.26 -13.32
N CYS A 217 1.73 16.27 -13.28
CA CYS A 217 2.56 16.32 -14.48
C CYS A 217 2.45 15.07 -15.38
N SER A 218 2.04 13.93 -14.82
CA SER A 218 1.78 12.70 -15.55
C SER A 218 0.30 12.33 -15.45
N ILE A 219 -0.22 11.75 -16.52
CA ILE A 219 -1.57 11.17 -16.59
C ILE A 219 -1.74 10.10 -15.50
N TYR A 220 -0.68 9.35 -15.21
CA TYR A 220 -0.71 8.27 -14.24
C TYR A 220 -0.56 8.75 -12.79
N SER A 221 0.04 9.92 -12.54
CA SER A 221 0.10 10.50 -11.19
C SER A 221 -1.11 11.38 -10.84
N SER A 222 -1.98 11.62 -11.81
CA SER A 222 -3.27 12.31 -11.66
C SER A 222 -4.34 11.41 -11.02
N GLY A 223 -5.45 12.00 -10.57
CA GLY A 223 -6.55 11.26 -9.94
C GLY A 223 -7.10 10.18 -10.87
N PHE A 224 -7.38 8.99 -10.34
CA PHE A 224 -7.92 7.90 -11.16
C PHE A 224 -9.34 8.25 -11.60
N GLY A 225 -9.58 8.32 -12.91
CA GLY A 225 -10.84 8.79 -13.51
C GLY A 225 -10.69 10.03 -14.39
N THR A 226 -9.65 10.86 -14.19
CA THR A 226 -9.46 12.08 -15.01
C THR A 226 -9.10 11.77 -16.46
N ASN A 227 -8.39 10.68 -16.67
CA ASN A 227 -7.97 10.16 -17.97
C ASN A 227 -8.25 8.66 -17.98
N PHE A 228 -9.53 8.33 -17.78
CA PHE A 228 -9.95 6.96 -17.47
C PHE A 228 -9.52 5.95 -18.53
N GLN A 229 -9.58 6.31 -19.81
CA GLN A 229 -9.21 5.41 -20.90
C GLN A 229 -7.73 5.01 -20.81
N GLU A 230 -6.81 5.97 -20.77
CA GLU A 230 -5.36 5.73 -20.73
C GLU A 230 -4.93 5.06 -19.43
N GLN A 231 -5.51 5.50 -18.30
CA GLN A 231 -5.26 4.88 -17.00
C GLN A 231 -5.74 3.43 -16.98
N ASN A 232 -6.94 3.13 -17.49
CA ASN A 232 -7.47 1.78 -17.55
C ASN A 232 -6.66 0.88 -18.50
N GLU A 233 -6.29 1.37 -19.69
CA GLU A 233 -5.43 0.63 -20.63
C GLU A 233 -4.08 0.26 -20.00
N MET A 234 -3.46 1.18 -19.26
CA MET A 234 -2.24 0.91 -18.49
C MET A 234 -2.48 -0.12 -17.39
N LEU A 235 -3.60 -0.05 -16.66
CA LEU A 235 -3.96 -1.05 -15.65
C LEU A 235 -4.18 -2.45 -16.25
N GLN A 236 -4.80 -2.55 -17.45
CA GLN A 236 -4.92 -3.82 -18.16
C GLN A 236 -3.55 -4.37 -18.60
N LYS A 237 -2.64 -3.50 -19.06
CA LYS A 237 -1.25 -3.88 -19.36
C LYS A 237 -0.55 -4.43 -18.11
N MET A 238 -0.72 -3.77 -16.96
CA MET A 238 -0.16 -4.23 -15.69
C MET A 238 -0.76 -5.57 -15.24
N LYS A 239 -2.08 -5.77 -15.38
CA LYS A 239 -2.73 -7.07 -15.12
C LYS A 239 -2.11 -8.18 -15.97
N LYS A 240 -2.02 -7.97 -17.28
CA LYS A 240 -1.42 -8.92 -18.22
C LYS A 240 0.02 -9.25 -17.82
N ASN A 241 0.82 -8.23 -17.44
CA ASN A 241 2.17 -8.45 -16.93
C ASN A 241 2.17 -9.34 -15.69
N MET A 242 1.36 -9.03 -14.67
CA MET A 242 1.31 -9.81 -13.44
C MET A 242 0.79 -11.23 -13.64
N GLU A 243 -0.08 -11.48 -14.62
CA GLU A 243 -0.56 -12.83 -14.98
C GLU A 243 0.46 -13.62 -15.80
N SER A 244 1.29 -12.94 -16.59
CA SER A 244 2.21 -13.57 -17.53
C SER A 244 3.62 -13.80 -16.97
N ILE A 245 4.14 -12.87 -16.16
CA ILE A 245 5.49 -13.03 -15.60
C ILE A 245 5.55 -14.19 -14.61
N ARG A 246 6.71 -14.85 -14.55
CA ARG A 246 7.00 -15.87 -13.53
C ARG A 246 8.31 -15.55 -12.84
N GLY A 247 8.32 -15.73 -11.52
CA GLY A 247 9.56 -15.67 -10.77
C GLY A 247 10.53 -16.73 -11.26
N ILE A 248 11.82 -16.40 -11.41
CA ILE A 248 12.82 -17.39 -11.82
C ILE A 248 12.88 -18.50 -10.76
N GLY A 249 12.61 -19.75 -11.19
CA GLY A 249 12.49 -20.91 -10.31
C GLY A 249 11.12 -21.09 -9.64
N LYS A 250 10.09 -20.36 -10.09
CA LYS A 250 8.72 -20.45 -9.59
C LYS A 250 7.75 -20.71 -10.74
N GLN A 251 6.88 -21.70 -10.56
CA GLN A 251 5.89 -22.09 -11.56
C GLN A 251 4.53 -21.39 -11.34
N SER A 252 4.24 -21.02 -10.10
CA SER A 252 3.00 -20.36 -9.70
C SER A 252 3.16 -18.84 -9.60
N ILE A 253 2.03 -18.15 -9.69
CA ILE A 253 1.89 -16.73 -9.38
C ILE A 253 2.25 -16.51 -7.90
N LEU A 254 3.07 -15.49 -7.64
CA LEU A 254 3.52 -15.14 -6.30
C LEU A 254 2.43 -14.35 -5.56
N PRO A 255 2.41 -14.38 -4.21
CA PRO A 255 1.40 -13.66 -3.43
C PRO A 255 1.28 -12.17 -3.79
N PHE A 256 2.40 -11.45 -3.98
CA PHE A 256 2.34 -10.03 -4.35
C PHE A 256 1.71 -9.79 -5.74
N GLN A 257 1.91 -10.70 -6.70
CA GLN A 257 1.25 -10.61 -8.01
C GLN A 257 -0.26 -10.70 -7.84
N TYR A 258 -0.73 -11.64 -7.02
CA TYR A 258 -2.15 -11.75 -6.68
C TYR A 258 -2.66 -10.47 -5.99
N GLY A 259 -1.89 -9.92 -5.06
CA GLY A 259 -2.26 -8.69 -4.36
C GLY A 259 -2.38 -7.47 -5.29
N ILE A 260 -1.51 -7.38 -6.29
CA ILE A 260 -1.59 -6.35 -7.34
C ILE A 260 -2.86 -6.58 -8.18
N LEU A 261 -3.08 -7.79 -8.69
CA LEU A 261 -4.25 -8.11 -9.51
C LEU A 261 -5.56 -7.79 -8.79
N LEU A 262 -5.67 -8.20 -7.52
CA LEU A 262 -6.82 -7.90 -6.69
C LEU A 262 -7.02 -6.39 -6.54
N SER A 263 -5.97 -5.64 -6.20
CA SER A 263 -6.09 -4.19 -5.98
C SER A 263 -6.47 -3.43 -7.26
N ILE A 264 -6.02 -3.88 -8.43
CA ILE A 264 -6.45 -3.33 -9.73
C ILE A 264 -7.94 -3.59 -9.95
N SER A 265 -8.40 -4.83 -9.79
CA SER A 265 -9.83 -5.14 -9.89
C SER A 265 -10.67 -4.36 -8.87
N SER A 266 -10.17 -4.16 -7.64
CA SER A 266 -10.84 -3.37 -6.62
C SER A 266 -10.98 -1.91 -7.02
N LEU A 267 -9.93 -1.29 -7.57
CA LEU A 267 -9.95 0.12 -7.99
C LEU A 267 -10.95 0.35 -9.11
N GLU A 268 -10.92 -0.50 -10.14
CA GLU A 268 -11.83 -0.40 -11.29
C GLU A 268 -13.29 -0.52 -10.85
N ASN A 269 -13.61 -1.54 -10.05
CA ASN A 269 -14.98 -1.77 -9.59
C ASN A 269 -15.44 -0.70 -8.60
N LEU A 270 -14.58 -0.26 -7.66
CA LEU A 270 -14.88 0.83 -6.74
C LEU A 270 -15.18 2.13 -7.51
N PHE A 271 -14.35 2.47 -8.49
CA PHE A 271 -14.55 3.67 -9.30
C PHE A 271 -15.85 3.60 -10.09
N HIS A 272 -16.15 2.46 -10.71
CA HIS A 272 -17.40 2.27 -11.44
C HIS A 272 -18.63 2.45 -10.54
N ASP A 273 -18.66 1.81 -9.36
CA ASP A 273 -19.78 1.91 -8.43
C ASP A 273 -19.93 3.34 -7.90
N LEU A 274 -18.82 4.02 -7.58
CA LEU A 274 -18.86 5.41 -7.10
C LEU A 274 -19.25 6.42 -8.18
N ALA A 275 -18.77 6.24 -9.40
CA ALA A 275 -19.13 7.08 -10.55
C ALA A 275 -20.62 6.93 -10.88
N THR A 276 -21.14 5.70 -10.89
CA THR A 276 -22.54 5.42 -11.22
C THR A 276 -23.49 5.90 -10.12
N THR A 277 -23.13 5.67 -8.85
CA THR A 277 -24.03 5.96 -7.71
C THR A 277 -24.00 7.43 -7.30
N TYR A 278 -22.82 8.05 -7.34
CA TYR A 278 -22.59 9.38 -6.76
C TYR A 278 -22.07 10.42 -7.77
N GLY A 279 -21.85 10.06 -9.03
CA GLY A 279 -21.30 10.97 -10.04
C GLY A 279 -19.84 11.36 -9.76
N VAL A 280 -19.08 10.50 -9.07
CA VAL A 280 -17.66 10.75 -8.78
C VAL A 280 -16.85 10.81 -10.07
N GLU A 281 -16.14 11.92 -10.29
CA GLU A 281 -15.29 12.11 -11.48
C GLU A 281 -13.91 11.46 -11.33
N TYR A 282 -13.36 11.41 -10.12
CA TYR A 282 -12.03 10.85 -9.87
C TYR A 282 -11.83 10.39 -8.42
N ILE A 283 -10.83 9.53 -8.21
CA ILE A 283 -10.39 9.06 -6.89
C ILE A 283 -8.91 9.38 -6.68
N LEU A 284 -8.55 9.91 -5.52
CA LEU A 284 -7.16 10.05 -5.09
C LEU A 284 -6.69 8.73 -4.46
N THR A 285 -5.98 7.91 -5.23
CA THR A 285 -5.64 6.53 -4.85
C THR A 285 -4.61 6.45 -3.73
N SER A 286 -3.86 7.53 -3.45
CA SER A 286 -3.05 7.66 -2.22
C SER A 286 -3.86 7.58 -0.92
N ARG A 287 -5.20 7.54 -1.01
CA ARG A 287 -6.13 7.29 0.12
C ARG A 287 -6.53 5.83 0.28
N LEU A 288 -6.17 4.97 -0.67
CA LEU A 288 -6.42 3.53 -0.68
C LEU A 288 -5.15 2.73 -0.32
N ASN A 289 -4.32 3.27 0.56
CA ASN A 289 -3.12 2.64 1.10
C ASN A 289 -3.04 2.83 2.63
N GLN A 290 -2.13 2.09 3.29
CA GLN A 290 -1.97 2.16 4.76
C GLN A 290 -0.87 3.13 5.21
N ASP A 291 -0.31 3.96 4.32
CA ASP A 291 0.70 4.97 4.68
C ASP A 291 0.22 5.87 5.83
N CYS A 292 -1.08 6.17 5.86
CA CYS A 292 -1.67 6.99 6.93
C CYS A 292 -1.56 6.35 8.31
N LEU A 293 -1.65 5.02 8.38
CA LEU A 293 -1.53 4.19 9.58
C LEU A 293 -0.06 3.98 9.95
N GLU A 294 0.82 3.75 8.98
CA GLU A 294 2.27 3.68 9.21
C GLU A 294 2.80 5.01 9.78
N ASN A 295 2.37 6.14 9.23
CA ASN A 295 2.69 7.46 9.74
C ASN A 295 2.16 7.67 11.18
N PHE A 296 0.99 7.13 11.50
CA PHE A 296 0.46 7.16 12.85
C PHE A 296 1.36 6.37 13.82
N PHE A 297 1.80 5.17 13.44
CA PHE A 297 2.75 4.39 14.23
C PHE A 297 4.09 5.10 14.40
N SER A 298 4.61 5.76 13.37
CA SER A 298 5.83 6.56 13.45
C SER A 298 5.68 7.71 14.46
N ARG A 299 4.54 8.42 14.46
CA ARG A 299 4.25 9.46 15.46
C ARG A 299 4.14 8.89 16.88
N LEU A 300 3.50 7.74 17.05
CA LEU A 300 3.39 7.06 18.34
C LEU A 300 4.76 6.69 18.90
N ARG A 301 5.66 6.16 18.08
CA ARG A 301 7.05 5.89 18.49
C ARG A 301 7.80 7.17 18.84
N ALA A 302 7.68 8.22 18.01
CA ALA A 302 8.37 9.50 18.20
C ALA A 302 8.00 10.23 19.51
N LEU A 303 6.77 10.05 20.01
CA LEU A 303 6.35 10.61 21.31
C LEU A 303 7.16 10.05 22.49
N GLY A 304 7.81 8.90 22.33
CA GLY A 304 8.67 8.31 23.36
C GLY A 304 10.07 8.89 23.42
N VAL A 305 10.44 9.79 22.51
CA VAL A 305 11.80 10.33 22.33
C VAL A 305 12.83 9.20 22.19
N SER A 306 13.48 8.78 23.28
CA SER A 306 14.44 7.67 23.31
C SER A 306 13.79 6.28 23.47
N ASN A 307 12.52 6.20 23.88
CA ASN A 307 11.75 4.96 23.99
C ASN A 307 10.89 4.73 22.72
N ASP A 308 11.56 4.34 21.64
CA ASP A 308 10.98 4.06 20.32
C ASP A 308 10.25 2.69 20.25
N HIS A 309 10.42 1.85 21.27
CA HIS A 309 9.75 0.56 21.44
C HIS A 309 8.87 0.54 22.70
N PRO A 310 7.66 1.13 22.65
CA PRO A 310 6.79 1.31 23.82
C PRO A 310 6.22 -0.02 24.36
N SER A 311 5.95 -0.05 25.67
CA SER A 311 5.13 -1.10 26.31
C SER A 311 3.64 -0.98 25.93
N SER A 312 2.81 -1.89 26.43
CA SER A 312 1.35 -1.82 26.22
C SER A 312 0.73 -0.56 26.87
N VAL A 313 1.11 -0.23 28.10
CA VAL A 313 0.60 0.95 28.81
C VAL A 313 1.09 2.24 28.15
N ASP A 314 2.37 2.29 27.75
CA ASP A 314 2.93 3.40 26.96
C ASP A 314 2.14 3.62 25.67
N CYS A 315 1.83 2.54 24.94
CA CYS A 315 1.03 2.63 23.72
C CYS A 315 -0.33 3.27 24.03
N ILE A 316 -1.06 2.80 25.04
CA ILE A 316 -2.38 3.34 25.39
C ILE A 316 -2.29 4.83 25.73
N ASN A 317 -1.30 5.23 26.55
CA ASN A 317 -1.11 6.63 26.94
C ASN A 317 -0.79 7.52 25.73
N ARG A 318 0.13 7.08 24.85
CA ARG A 318 0.48 7.81 23.63
C ARG A 318 -0.69 7.86 22.64
N PHE A 319 -1.49 6.80 22.55
CA PHE A 319 -2.73 6.78 21.77
C PHE A 319 -3.71 7.85 22.24
N ARG A 320 -3.96 7.94 23.55
CA ARG A 320 -4.83 8.96 24.16
C ARG A 320 -4.35 10.37 23.79
N LEU A 321 -3.05 10.65 23.93
CA LEU A 321 -2.47 11.94 23.55
C LEU A 321 -2.65 12.25 22.06
N LEU A 322 -2.44 11.27 21.17
CA LEU A 322 -2.58 11.46 19.73
C LEU A 322 -4.02 11.67 19.28
N ILE A 323 -4.99 11.07 19.98
CA ILE A 323 -6.42 11.24 19.70
C ILE A 323 -6.86 12.62 20.20
N LEU A 324 -6.55 12.97 21.45
CA LEU A 324 -6.90 14.28 22.03
C LEU A 324 -6.28 15.43 21.22
N GLY A 325 -4.98 15.38 20.94
CA GLY A 325 -4.31 16.41 20.14
C GLY A 325 -4.69 16.44 18.65
N GLN A 326 -5.46 15.46 18.16
CA GLN A 326 -6.08 15.51 16.82
C GLN A 326 -7.51 16.04 16.85
N ALA A 327 -8.28 15.75 17.90
CA ALA A 327 -9.63 16.30 18.09
C ALA A 327 -9.61 17.84 18.07
N ASP A 328 -8.60 18.45 18.70
CA ASP A 328 -8.41 19.91 18.70
C ASP A 328 -8.18 20.51 17.29
N LYS A 329 -7.81 19.70 16.29
CA LYS A 329 -7.65 20.16 14.90
C LYS A 329 -8.90 19.98 14.05
N ILE A 330 -9.85 19.15 14.48
CA ILE A 330 -11.10 18.91 13.77
C ILE A 330 -12.07 20.08 14.00
N ASP A 331 -12.01 20.74 15.17
CA ASP A 331 -12.88 21.88 15.51
C ASP A 331 -12.47 23.22 14.84
N VAL A 332 -11.29 23.34 14.22
CA VAL A 332 -10.80 24.62 13.65
C VAL A 332 -11.27 24.88 12.21
N LYS A 333 -12.24 24.12 11.69
CA LYS A 333 -12.88 24.39 10.39
C LYS A 333 -14.37 24.71 10.48
N SER A 334 -14.79 25.37 11.55
CA SER A 334 -16.14 25.90 11.69
C SER A 334 -16.17 27.38 12.07
N SER A 335 -15.50 28.24 11.28
CA SER A 335 -15.79 29.68 11.22
C SER A 335 -14.89 30.37 10.19
N HIS A 336 -15.41 30.55 8.98
CA HIS A 336 -15.42 31.77 8.15
C HIS A 336 -15.72 31.45 6.69
#